data_AF-A0AAW9DUR9-F1
#
_entry.id   AF-A0AAW9DUR9-F1
#
_cell.length_a   1.000
_cell.length_b   1.000
_cell.length_c   1.000
_cell.angle_alpha   90.00
_cell.angle_beta   90.00
_cell.angle_gamma   90.00
#
_symmetry.space_group_name_H-M   'P 1'
#
loop_
_entity.id
_entity.type
_entity.pdbx_description
1 polymer ?
#
loop_
_entity_poly.entity_id
_entity_poly.type
_entity_poly.pdbx_seq_one_letter_code
_entity_poly.pdbx_strand_id
1 'polypeptide(L)'
;MDSGIVTISDPLSGNSGVSYDKLEEIFNDIKAHPLYDQELFGCLNCGICTATCPSAHYYDYSPREIVQLLWTENLEGIYDTMQEKIWACAQCYTCAARCPFHNSPGGLVMVMREVAIQHGMQSAKDVLRPFTRVLMKLVSTGNQLAPNMITPDAFPDWGPNIAKVKAPLDLLRKAIPMPTMHTTDTAWEVNIKTSIELYTIWEETGVLKQLEMIDENLFDVIWWCNLTSGNSFWVGSWCPCRGMPRQGLFILVFHAVVHTNMETDEWTPKRIRLSRHFWNI
;
A
#
# COMPACT_ATOMS: atom_id res chain seq x y z
N MET A 1 -35.38 0.98 11.80
CA MET A 1 -34.52 0.66 12.95
C MET A 1 -33.99 -0.72 12.69
N ASP A 2 -33.02 -0.85 11.78
CA ASP A 2 -32.35 -2.13 11.53
C ASP A 2 -31.07 -2.12 12.34
N SER A 3 -31.12 -2.78 13.49
CA SER A 3 -29.96 -3.12 14.29
C SER A 3 -29.16 -4.17 13.52
N GLY A 4 -28.17 -3.71 12.75
CA GLY A 4 -27.13 -4.55 12.17
C GLY A 4 -26.31 -5.18 13.28
N ILE A 5 -26.76 -6.33 13.75
CA ILE A 5 -26.00 -7.20 14.65
C ILE A 5 -24.93 -7.85 13.78
N VAL A 6 -23.68 -7.42 13.97
CA VAL A 6 -22.51 -8.17 13.51
C VAL A 6 -22.54 -9.49 14.27
N THR A 7 -22.98 -10.56 13.60
CA THR A 7 -22.92 -11.91 14.15
C THR A 7 -21.47 -12.34 14.14
N ILE A 8 -20.83 -12.35 15.31
CA ILE A 8 -19.61 -13.12 15.54
C ILE A 8 -19.97 -14.57 15.19
N SER A 9 -19.44 -15.07 14.07
CA SER A 9 -19.65 -16.43 13.60
C SER A 9 -19.09 -17.41 14.62
N ASP A 10 -19.85 -18.47 14.86
CA ASP A 10 -19.47 -19.60 15.70
C ASP A 10 -18.22 -20.27 15.10
N PRO A 11 -17.14 -20.51 15.87
CA PRO A 11 -15.93 -21.19 15.38
C PRO A 11 -16.16 -22.63 14.89
N LEU A 12 -17.39 -23.16 14.99
CA LEU A 12 -17.81 -24.46 14.45
C LEU A 12 -18.83 -24.36 13.31
N SER A 13 -19.26 -23.16 12.90
CA SER A 13 -20.15 -23.02 11.73
C SER A 13 -19.33 -23.05 10.44
N GLY A 14 -19.10 -24.25 9.92
CA GLY A 14 -18.34 -24.52 8.70
C GLY A 14 -19.03 -24.06 7.42
N ASN A 15 -19.18 -22.75 7.23
CA ASN A 15 -19.32 -22.19 5.90
C ASN A 15 -18.90 -20.71 5.89
N SER A 16 -17.64 -20.46 5.52
CA SER A 16 -17.12 -19.12 5.19
C SER A 16 -17.82 -18.48 3.98
N GLY A 17 -18.77 -19.20 3.35
CA GLY A 17 -19.42 -18.80 2.10
C GLY A 17 -18.50 -18.95 0.89
N VAL A 18 -17.28 -19.46 1.08
CA VAL A 18 -16.23 -19.62 0.08
C VAL A 18 -16.02 -21.11 -0.21
N SER A 19 -15.80 -21.46 -1.47
CA SER A 19 -15.55 -22.85 -1.86
C SER A 19 -14.26 -23.39 -1.25
N TYR A 20 -14.24 -24.67 -0.89
CA TYR A 20 -13.06 -25.33 -0.34
C TYR A 20 -11.83 -25.18 -1.24
N ASP A 21 -12.00 -25.35 -2.56
CA ASP A 21 -10.93 -25.17 -3.55
C ASP A 21 -10.26 -23.79 -3.45
N LYS A 22 -11.04 -22.74 -3.15
CA LYS A 22 -10.51 -21.38 -3.01
C LYS A 22 -9.78 -21.19 -1.67
N LEU A 23 -10.26 -21.83 -0.60
CA LEU A 23 -9.55 -21.83 0.69
C LEU A 23 -8.20 -22.55 0.58
N GLU A 24 -8.17 -23.67 -0.14
CA GLU A 24 -6.95 -24.43 -0.41
C GLU A 24 -5.96 -23.64 -1.28
N GLU A 25 -6.44 -22.94 -2.32
CA GLU A 25 -5.63 -22.01 -3.12
C GLU A 25 -4.94 -20.95 -2.25
N ILE A 26 -5.71 -20.24 -1.41
CA ILE A 26 -5.20 -19.19 -0.52
C ILE A 26 -4.15 -19.75 0.45
N PHE A 27 -4.41 -20.91 1.03
CA PHE A 27 -3.46 -21.54 1.96
C PHE A 27 -2.18 -21.99 1.26
N ASN A 28 -2.28 -22.54 0.06
CA ASN A 28 -1.12 -22.93 -0.74
C ASN A 28 -0.23 -21.73 -1.06
N ASP A 29 -0.81 -20.55 -1.34
CA ASP A 29 -0.04 -19.32 -1.55
C ASP A 29 0.66 -18.85 -0.27
N ILE A 30 0.03 -18.97 0.89
CA ILE A 30 0.67 -18.68 2.19
C ILE A 30 1.88 -19.61 2.40
N LYS A 31 1.69 -20.91 2.14
CA LYS A 31 2.72 -21.95 2.34
C LYS A 31 3.87 -21.86 1.32
N ALA A 32 3.58 -21.39 0.11
CA ALA A 32 4.56 -21.17 -0.94
C ALA A 32 5.50 -19.99 -0.65
N HIS A 33 5.15 -19.11 0.28
CA HIS A 33 5.97 -17.96 0.61
C HIS A 33 7.32 -18.38 1.21
N PRO A 34 8.48 -17.85 0.75
CA PRO A 34 9.82 -18.31 1.18
C PRO A 34 10.09 -18.23 2.69
N LEU A 35 9.39 -17.34 3.38
CA LEU A 35 9.52 -17.15 4.83
C LEU A 35 8.66 -18.13 5.64
N TYR A 36 7.68 -18.82 5.06
CA TYR A 36 6.69 -19.60 5.82
C TYR A 36 7.34 -20.59 6.79
N ASP A 37 8.26 -21.42 6.30
CA ASP A 37 8.94 -22.44 7.09
C ASP A 37 9.89 -21.84 8.16
N GLN A 38 10.48 -20.68 7.87
CA GLN A 38 11.39 -19.99 8.80
C GLN A 38 10.62 -19.33 9.95
N GLU A 39 9.44 -18.79 9.64
CA GLU A 39 8.60 -18.08 10.59
C GLU A 39 7.79 -19.04 11.48
N LEU A 40 7.54 -20.27 10.99
CA LEU A 40 6.86 -21.36 11.69
C LEU A 40 7.81 -22.51 12.11
N PHE A 41 8.94 -22.16 12.73
CA PHE A 41 9.94 -23.15 13.13
C PHE A 41 9.64 -23.84 14.49
N GLY A 42 9.05 -25.04 14.48
CA GLY A 42 9.01 -25.90 15.67
C GLY A 42 8.23 -25.32 16.86
N CYS A 43 7.10 -24.65 16.60
CA CYS A 43 6.25 -24.09 17.64
C CYS A 43 5.71 -25.16 18.60
N LEU A 44 5.97 -25.00 19.91
CA LEU A 44 5.42 -25.87 20.98
C LEU A 44 4.17 -25.30 21.65
N ASN A 45 3.53 -24.29 21.04
CA ASN A 45 2.28 -23.71 21.53
C ASN A 45 2.34 -23.10 22.96
N CYS A 46 3.52 -22.64 23.40
CA CYS A 46 3.76 -22.15 24.77
C CYS A 46 3.03 -20.84 25.13
N GLY A 47 2.62 -20.03 24.16
CA GLY A 47 1.87 -18.79 24.37
C GLY A 47 2.64 -17.55 24.78
N ILE A 48 3.98 -17.59 24.84
CA ILE A 48 4.82 -16.40 25.11
C ILE A 48 4.48 -15.26 24.14
N CYS A 49 4.27 -15.56 22.86
CA CYS A 49 3.91 -14.58 21.84
C CYS A 49 2.63 -13.81 22.19
N THR A 50 1.63 -14.47 22.78
CA THR A 50 0.35 -13.85 23.19
C THR A 50 0.54 -13.02 24.44
N ALA A 51 1.26 -13.55 25.44
CA ALA A 51 1.53 -12.83 26.68
C ALA A 51 2.33 -11.52 26.48
N THR A 52 3.20 -11.47 25.48
CA THR A 52 3.99 -10.27 25.15
C THR A 52 3.34 -9.33 24.14
N CYS A 53 2.23 -9.74 23.52
CA CYS A 53 1.64 -8.98 22.43
C CYS A 53 0.80 -7.83 22.97
N PRO A 54 1.07 -6.56 22.58
CA PRO A 54 0.22 -5.44 22.96
C PRO A 54 -1.18 -5.57 22.34
N SER A 55 -1.28 -5.99 21.08
CA SER A 55 -2.57 -6.14 20.39
C SER A 55 -3.47 -7.18 21.06
N ALA A 56 -2.90 -8.28 21.55
CA ALA A 56 -3.67 -9.33 22.24
C ALA A 56 -4.27 -8.87 23.58
N HIS A 57 -3.81 -7.74 24.13
CA HIS A 57 -4.36 -7.18 25.36
C HIS A 57 -5.60 -6.30 25.12
N TYR A 58 -5.72 -5.71 23.92
CA TYR A 58 -6.75 -4.71 23.62
C TYR A 58 -7.75 -5.14 22.54
N TYR A 59 -7.40 -6.15 21.73
CA TYR A 59 -8.21 -6.62 20.61
C TYR A 59 -8.43 -8.13 20.71
N ASP A 60 -9.45 -8.64 20.01
CA ASP A 60 -9.61 -10.08 19.77
C ASP A 60 -8.56 -10.57 18.78
N TYR A 61 -7.34 -10.75 19.29
CA TYR A 61 -6.18 -11.12 18.51
C TYR A 61 -5.26 -12.00 19.34
N SER A 62 -4.90 -13.15 18.79
CA SER A 62 -3.96 -14.07 19.43
C SER A 62 -2.93 -14.54 18.42
N PRO A 63 -1.65 -14.12 18.52
CA PRO A 63 -0.60 -14.63 17.63
C PRO A 63 -0.38 -16.13 17.83
N ARG A 64 -0.75 -16.69 18.99
CA ARG A 64 -0.70 -18.15 19.21
C ARG A 64 -1.79 -18.86 18.41
N GLU A 65 -3.01 -18.34 18.41
CA GLU A 65 -4.14 -18.91 17.68
C GLU A 65 -3.85 -18.97 16.17
N ILE A 66 -3.30 -17.88 15.60
CA ILE A 66 -2.90 -17.84 14.19
C ILE A 66 -1.89 -18.95 13.88
N VAL A 67 -0.87 -19.12 14.73
CA VAL A 67 0.11 -20.20 14.56
C VAL A 67 -0.53 -21.58 14.67
N GLN A 68 -1.46 -21.78 15.60
CA GLN A 68 -2.18 -23.05 15.74
C GLN A 68 -3.00 -23.36 14.48
N LEU A 69 -3.73 -22.38 13.95
CA LEU A 69 -4.53 -22.53 12.73
C LEU A 69 -3.67 -22.96 11.55
N LEU A 70 -2.53 -22.30 11.34
CA LEU A 70 -1.55 -22.65 10.31
C LEU A 70 -0.94 -24.04 10.53
N TRP A 71 -0.63 -24.41 11.77
CA TRP A 71 -0.08 -25.72 12.10
C TRP A 71 -1.08 -26.86 11.89
N THR A 72 -2.35 -26.62 12.19
CA THR A 72 -3.44 -27.58 11.98
C THR A 72 -4.00 -27.58 10.56
N GLU A 73 -3.50 -26.70 9.70
CA GLU A 73 -4.00 -26.46 8.34
C GLU A 73 -5.53 -26.24 8.31
N ASN A 74 -6.07 -25.55 9.32
CA ASN A 74 -7.49 -25.25 9.41
C ASN A 74 -7.84 -24.10 8.46
N LEU A 75 -8.14 -24.44 7.21
CA LEU A 75 -8.35 -23.48 6.12
C LEU A 75 -9.47 -22.47 6.41
N GLU A 76 -10.57 -22.90 7.01
CA GLU A 76 -11.69 -22.03 7.36
C GLU A 76 -11.28 -21.01 8.43
N GLY A 77 -10.61 -21.46 9.49
CA GLY A 77 -10.12 -20.57 10.53
C GLY A 77 -9.03 -19.63 10.03
N ILE A 78 -8.12 -20.11 9.17
CA ILE A 78 -7.11 -19.25 8.52
C ILE A 78 -7.81 -18.12 7.75
N TYR A 79 -8.78 -18.46 6.88
CA TYR A 79 -9.51 -17.49 6.09
C TYR A 79 -10.30 -16.48 6.95
N ASP A 80 -10.97 -16.96 8.00
CA ASP A 80 -11.70 -16.11 8.95
C ASP A 80 -10.77 -15.09 9.62
N THR A 81 -9.62 -15.53 10.14
CA THR A 81 -8.66 -14.61 10.75
C THR A 81 -8.10 -13.55 9.78
N MET A 82 -8.04 -13.86 8.48
CA MET A 82 -7.62 -12.92 7.42
C MET A 82 -8.63 -11.80 7.15
N GLN A 83 -9.89 -11.94 7.61
CA GLN A 83 -10.90 -10.89 7.45
C GLN A 83 -10.66 -9.72 8.41
N GLU A 84 -10.24 -9.98 9.65
CA GLU A 84 -10.10 -8.90 10.65
C GLU A 84 -8.88 -9.08 11.56
N LYS A 85 -8.71 -10.26 12.17
CA LYS A 85 -7.71 -10.49 13.23
C LYS A 85 -6.29 -10.16 12.79
N ILE A 86 -5.86 -10.57 11.58
CA ILE A 86 -4.49 -10.31 11.12
C ILE A 86 -4.14 -8.81 11.06
N TRP A 87 -5.13 -7.92 10.91
CA TRP A 87 -4.93 -6.48 10.79
C TRP A 87 -4.67 -5.79 12.14
N ALA A 88 -4.98 -6.45 13.26
CA ALA A 88 -4.65 -5.96 14.60
C ALA A 88 -3.15 -6.04 14.94
N CYS A 89 -2.37 -6.83 14.19
CA CYS A 89 -0.91 -6.93 14.40
C CYS A 89 -0.20 -5.60 14.08
N ALA A 90 0.48 -5.02 15.07
CA ALA A 90 1.25 -3.79 14.87
C ALA A 90 2.62 -4.02 14.17
N GLN A 91 2.95 -5.25 13.78
CA GLN A 91 4.26 -5.61 13.22
C GLN A 91 5.46 -5.14 14.09
N CYS A 92 5.33 -5.25 15.41
CA CYS A 92 6.38 -4.85 16.36
C CYS A 92 7.47 -5.93 16.58
N TYR A 93 7.27 -7.15 16.05
CA TYR A 93 8.18 -8.30 16.15
C TYR A 93 8.64 -8.69 17.57
N THR A 94 7.95 -8.25 18.62
CA THR A 94 8.25 -8.68 20.00
C THR A 94 8.08 -10.19 20.16
N CYS A 95 7.11 -10.79 19.45
CA CYS A 95 6.91 -12.23 19.43
C CYS A 95 8.11 -12.99 18.85
N ALA A 96 8.76 -12.47 17.80
CA ALA A 96 9.95 -13.04 17.19
C ALA A 96 11.15 -12.98 18.16
N ALA A 97 11.36 -11.81 18.78
CA ALA A 97 12.47 -11.58 19.69
C ALA A 97 12.37 -12.41 20.99
N ARG A 98 11.17 -12.78 21.41
CA ARG A 98 10.91 -13.49 22.67
C ARG A 98 10.67 -14.99 22.50
N CYS A 99 10.52 -15.48 21.27
CA CYS A 99 10.26 -16.90 21.06
C CYS A 99 11.52 -17.73 21.38
N PRO A 100 11.45 -18.67 22.35
CA PRO A 100 12.58 -19.54 22.66
C PRO A 100 12.88 -20.57 21.56
N PHE A 101 11.95 -20.74 20.62
CA PHE A 101 12.06 -21.64 19.46
C PHE A 101 12.21 -20.89 18.14
N HIS A 102 12.52 -19.59 18.18
CA HIS A 102 12.77 -18.78 16.97
C HIS A 102 11.62 -18.74 15.94
N ASN A 103 10.37 -18.90 16.40
CA ASN A 103 9.19 -18.63 15.56
C ASN A 103 8.91 -17.13 15.53
N SER A 104 8.27 -16.67 14.47
CA SER A 104 7.82 -15.29 14.35
C SER A 104 6.38 -15.23 13.81
N PRO A 105 5.39 -15.22 14.73
CA PRO A 105 3.99 -14.99 14.37
C PRO A 105 3.77 -13.65 13.64
N GLY A 106 4.63 -12.66 13.87
CA GLY A 106 4.57 -11.36 13.18
C GLY A 106 4.86 -11.49 11.69
N GLY A 107 5.90 -12.26 11.32
CA GLY A 107 6.21 -12.52 9.91
C GLY A 107 5.18 -13.45 9.25
N LEU A 108 4.62 -14.44 9.94
CA LEU A 108 3.48 -15.22 9.42
C LEU A 108 2.30 -14.31 9.08
N VAL A 109 1.96 -13.36 9.98
CA VAL A 109 0.91 -12.37 9.71
C VAL A 109 1.27 -11.45 8.54
N MET A 110 2.55 -11.14 8.33
CA MET A 110 3.00 -10.36 7.17
C MET A 110 2.74 -11.13 5.86
N VAL A 111 3.09 -12.42 5.81
CA VAL A 111 2.78 -13.31 4.67
C VAL A 111 1.27 -13.37 4.43
N MET A 112 0.46 -13.58 5.47
CA MET A 112 -0.99 -13.64 5.34
C MET A 112 -1.58 -12.32 4.81
N ARG A 113 -1.05 -11.16 5.21
CA ARG A 113 -1.48 -9.87 4.67
C ARG A 113 -1.13 -9.70 3.20
N GLU A 114 0.04 -10.16 2.79
CA GLU A 114 0.44 -10.13 1.38
C GLU A 114 -0.48 -11.00 0.53
N VAL A 115 -0.76 -12.23 0.95
CA VAL A 115 -1.72 -13.11 0.26
C VAL A 115 -3.12 -12.50 0.25
N ALA A 116 -3.56 -11.85 1.33
CA ALA A 116 -4.85 -11.15 1.35
C ALA A 116 -4.92 -10.03 0.29
N ILE A 117 -3.81 -9.33 0.04
CA ILE A 117 -3.70 -8.31 -1.01
C ILE A 117 -3.72 -8.96 -2.40
N GLN A 118 -2.95 -10.04 -2.60
CA GLN A 118 -2.88 -10.77 -3.88
C GLN A 118 -4.25 -11.32 -4.31
N HIS A 119 -5.05 -11.79 -3.35
CA HIS A 119 -6.41 -12.29 -3.60
C HIS A 119 -7.48 -11.18 -3.60
N GLY A 120 -7.09 -9.90 -3.43
CA GLY A 120 -8.01 -8.77 -3.45
C GLY A 120 -9.10 -8.85 -2.38
N MET A 121 -8.79 -9.41 -1.21
CA MET A 121 -9.76 -9.62 -0.13
C MET A 121 -10.36 -8.28 0.32
N GLN A 122 -11.65 -8.31 0.68
CA GLN A 122 -12.37 -7.10 1.08
C GLN A 122 -11.73 -6.45 2.33
N SER A 123 -11.26 -7.26 3.28
CA SER A 123 -10.51 -6.80 4.45
C SER A 123 -9.27 -5.98 4.10
N ALA A 124 -8.50 -6.41 3.09
CA ALA A 124 -7.34 -5.68 2.61
C ALA A 124 -7.75 -4.34 1.99
N LYS A 125 -8.81 -4.31 1.19
CA LYS A 125 -9.35 -3.08 0.59
C LYS A 125 -9.81 -2.08 1.64
N ASP A 126 -10.51 -2.53 2.68
CA ASP A 126 -11.03 -1.67 3.73
C ASP A 126 -9.92 -1.06 4.59
N VAL A 127 -8.88 -1.84 4.92
CA VAL A 127 -7.73 -1.36 5.68
C VAL A 127 -6.85 -0.42 4.85
N LEU A 128 -6.73 -0.64 3.54
CA LEU A 128 -5.88 0.18 2.65
C LEU A 128 -6.57 1.45 2.15
N ARG A 129 -7.92 1.52 2.15
CA ARG A 129 -8.68 2.69 1.66
C ARG A 129 -8.25 4.04 2.26
N PRO A 130 -7.96 4.18 3.57
CA PRO A 130 -7.47 5.46 4.11
C PRO A 130 -6.08 5.86 3.59
N PHE A 131 -5.31 4.90 3.07
CA PHE A 131 -3.95 5.11 2.58
C PHE A 131 -3.86 5.43 1.09
N THR A 132 -4.97 5.48 0.34
CA THR A 132 -4.98 5.83 -1.11
C THR A 132 -4.19 7.10 -1.42
N ARG A 133 -4.29 8.15 -0.59
CA ARG A 133 -3.51 9.39 -0.79
C ARG A 133 -2.00 9.18 -0.58
N VAL A 134 -1.63 8.38 0.41
CA VAL A 134 -0.22 8.03 0.68
C VAL A 134 0.34 7.20 -0.46
N LEU A 135 -0.44 6.24 -0.98
CA LEU A 135 -0.08 5.44 -2.15
C LEU A 135 0.07 6.32 -3.40
N MET A 136 -0.84 7.25 -3.67
CA MET A 136 -0.67 8.24 -4.74
C MET A 136 0.64 9.01 -4.64
N LYS A 137 0.99 9.44 -3.42
CA LYS A 137 2.21 10.21 -3.19
C LYS A 137 3.45 9.36 -3.38
N LEU A 138 3.42 8.11 -2.92
CA LEU A 138 4.47 7.14 -3.12
C LEU A 138 4.67 6.88 -4.61
N VAL A 139 3.60 6.66 -5.37
CA VAL A 139 3.67 6.38 -6.81
C VAL A 139 4.18 7.57 -7.61
N SER A 140 3.68 8.77 -7.31
CA SER A 140 4.04 9.98 -8.06
C SER A 140 5.41 10.55 -7.69
N THR A 141 5.81 10.45 -6.42
CA THR A 141 6.99 11.17 -5.90
C THR A 141 7.93 10.30 -5.07
N GLY A 142 7.73 8.99 -5.02
CA GLY A 142 8.59 8.06 -4.27
C GLY A 142 8.58 8.24 -2.74
N ASN A 143 7.80 9.18 -2.20
CA ASN A 143 7.74 9.49 -0.78
C ASN A 143 6.33 9.22 -0.23
N GLN A 144 6.23 8.68 0.98
CA GLN A 144 4.96 8.39 1.63
C GLN A 144 4.28 9.66 2.16
N LEU A 145 5.06 10.54 2.79
CA LEU A 145 4.56 11.76 3.41
C LEU A 145 5.48 12.95 3.13
N ALA A 146 4.90 14.04 2.64
CA ALA A 146 5.57 15.32 2.47
C ALA A 146 4.86 16.39 3.33
N PRO A 147 5.58 17.27 4.03
CA PRO A 147 4.96 18.29 4.89
C PRO A 147 3.89 19.16 4.20
N ASN A 148 3.99 19.38 2.89
CA ASN A 148 3.01 20.14 2.11
C ASN A 148 1.66 19.42 1.91
N MET A 149 1.57 18.11 2.17
CA MET A 149 0.33 17.35 2.04
C MET A 149 -0.53 17.39 3.31
N ILE A 150 0.04 17.82 4.44
CA ILE A 150 -0.61 17.81 5.76
C ILE A 150 -1.59 18.99 5.85
N THR A 151 -2.75 18.90 5.21
CA THR A 151 -3.77 19.95 5.27
C THR A 151 -4.87 19.59 6.28
N PRO A 152 -5.57 20.58 6.88
CA PRO A 152 -6.68 20.31 7.80
C PRO A 152 -7.78 19.43 7.18
N ASP A 153 -8.08 19.64 5.90
CA ASP A 153 -9.10 18.86 5.18
C ASP A 153 -8.63 17.43 4.89
N ALA A 154 -7.33 17.26 4.68
CA ALA A 154 -6.71 15.98 4.37
C ALA A 154 -6.44 15.12 5.61
N PHE A 155 -6.17 15.75 6.76
CA PHE A 155 -5.75 15.12 8.02
C PHE A 155 -6.54 15.71 9.20
N PRO A 156 -7.86 15.49 9.26
CA PRO A 156 -8.72 16.06 10.31
C PRO A 156 -8.33 15.60 11.72
N ASP A 157 -7.80 14.37 11.86
CA ASP A 157 -7.45 13.76 13.14
C ASP A 157 -6.27 14.44 13.87
N TRP A 158 -5.51 15.27 13.17
CA TRP A 158 -4.36 15.98 13.73
C TRP A 158 -4.78 17.20 14.58
N GLY A 159 -6.07 17.50 14.60
CA GLY A 159 -6.66 18.51 15.48
C GLY A 159 -6.35 19.95 15.09
N PRO A 160 -6.72 20.92 15.94
CA PRO A 160 -6.72 22.35 15.58
C PRO A 160 -5.30 22.94 15.37
N ASN A 161 -4.27 22.26 15.87
CA ASN A 161 -2.88 22.70 15.76
C ASN A 161 -2.27 22.46 14.37
N ILE A 162 -2.96 21.74 13.48
CA ILE A 162 -2.54 21.57 12.08
C ILE A 162 -2.45 22.90 11.32
N ALA A 163 -3.05 23.98 11.85
CA ALA A 163 -2.90 25.34 11.33
C ALA A 163 -1.43 25.82 11.27
N LYS A 164 -0.50 25.21 12.03
CA LYS A 164 0.95 25.48 11.90
C LYS A 164 1.55 25.00 10.57
N VAL A 165 0.81 24.22 9.78
CA VAL A 165 1.23 23.77 8.43
C VAL A 165 1.12 24.89 7.39
N LYS A 166 0.35 25.96 7.65
CA LYS A 166 0.38 27.20 6.83
C LYS A 166 1.61 28.08 7.10
N ALA A 167 2.61 27.56 7.80
CA ALA A 167 3.88 28.26 7.93
C ALA A 167 4.69 28.15 6.62
N PRO A 168 5.53 29.15 6.30
CA PRO A 168 6.46 29.05 5.18
C PRO A 168 7.52 27.98 5.49
N LEU A 169 7.24 26.72 5.13
CA LEU A 169 8.07 25.57 5.47
C LEU A 169 9.51 25.73 4.97
N ASP A 170 9.70 26.34 3.79
CA ASP A 170 11.03 26.61 3.25
C ASP A 170 11.82 27.59 4.13
N LEU A 171 11.15 28.63 4.64
CA LEU A 171 11.76 29.60 5.56
C LEU A 171 12.07 28.95 6.90
N LEU A 172 11.14 28.19 7.45
CA LEU A 172 11.34 27.49 8.72
C LEU A 172 12.49 26.48 8.63
N ARG A 173 12.60 25.74 7.52
CA ARG A 173 13.71 24.82 7.28
C ARG A 173 15.03 25.56 7.13
N LYS A 174 15.07 26.70 6.43
CA LYS A 174 16.26 27.58 6.33
C LYS A 174 16.68 28.18 7.67
N ALA A 175 15.75 28.36 8.61
CA ALA A 175 16.03 28.89 9.94
C ALA A 175 16.65 27.85 10.91
N ILE A 176 16.59 26.54 10.60
CA ILE A 176 17.19 25.49 11.45
C ILE A 176 18.71 25.49 11.22
N PRO A 177 19.57 25.74 12.22
CA PRO A 177 21.01 26.00 12.02
C PRO A 177 21.86 24.78 11.61
N MET A 178 21.27 23.73 11.05
CA MET A 178 21.94 22.49 10.68
C MET A 178 22.09 22.37 9.15
N PRO A 179 23.33 22.39 8.61
CA PRO A 179 23.61 22.44 7.17
C PRO A 179 22.94 21.36 6.31
N THR A 180 22.68 20.17 6.87
CA THR A 180 22.14 19.00 6.16
C THR A 180 20.61 18.92 6.16
N MET A 181 19.89 19.84 6.82
CA MET A 181 18.41 19.81 6.92
C MET A 181 17.69 20.84 6.03
N HIS A 182 18.44 21.61 5.24
CA HIS A 182 17.87 22.67 4.40
C HIS A 182 17.39 22.20 3.04
N THR A 183 17.67 20.96 2.63
CA THR A 183 17.21 20.46 1.34
C THR A 183 15.71 20.18 1.41
N THR A 184 14.95 20.96 0.66
CA THR A 184 13.57 20.65 0.24
C THR A 184 13.60 19.71 -0.95
N ASP A 185 14.60 19.85 -1.80
CA ASP A 185 14.62 19.28 -3.14
C ASP A 185 14.87 17.76 -3.09
N THR A 186 15.81 17.29 -2.27
CA THR A 186 16.20 15.86 -2.23
C THR A 186 15.14 14.89 -1.69
N ALA A 187 14.11 15.38 -0.98
CA ALA A 187 13.05 14.54 -0.44
C ALA A 187 11.66 14.83 -1.04
N TRP A 188 11.54 15.91 -1.83
CA TRP A 188 10.27 16.43 -2.34
C TRP A 188 10.26 16.45 -3.87
N GLU A 189 11.42 16.64 -4.49
CA GLU A 189 11.65 16.59 -5.93
C GLU A 189 12.47 15.35 -6.27
N VAL A 190 11.80 14.32 -6.77
CA VAL A 190 12.48 13.10 -7.21
C VAL A 190 12.94 13.27 -8.65
N ASN A 191 14.20 12.93 -8.90
CA ASN A 191 14.76 12.91 -10.25
C ASN A 191 13.90 11.99 -11.14
N ILE A 192 13.51 12.47 -12.32
CA ILE A 192 12.71 11.69 -13.28
C ILE A 192 13.31 10.32 -13.58
N LYS A 193 14.65 10.20 -13.62
CA LYS A 193 15.34 8.93 -13.80
C LYS A 193 15.03 7.95 -12.67
N THR A 194 15.07 8.42 -11.42
CA THR A 194 14.73 7.63 -10.23
C THR A 194 13.25 7.24 -10.22
N SER A 195 12.36 8.14 -10.64
CA SER A 195 10.93 7.82 -10.78
C SER A 195 10.68 6.73 -11.83
N ILE A 196 11.39 6.77 -12.96
CA ILE A 196 11.33 5.74 -14.00
C ILE A 196 11.84 4.40 -13.44
N GLU A 197 13.01 4.39 -12.78
CA GLU A 197 13.57 3.19 -12.17
C GLU A 197 12.60 2.58 -11.14
N LEU A 198 11.98 3.40 -10.29
CA LEU A 198 11.01 2.96 -9.30
C LEU A 198 9.74 2.39 -9.94
N TYR A 199 9.24 3.02 -11.00
CA TYR A 199 8.08 2.52 -11.75
C TYR A 199 8.39 1.18 -12.42
N THR A 200 9.58 1.03 -13.03
CA THR A 200 10.04 -0.25 -13.58
C THR A 200 10.07 -1.34 -12.52
N ILE A 201 10.55 -1.05 -11.30
CA ILE A 201 10.51 -2.01 -10.20
C ILE A 201 9.07 -2.43 -9.89
N TRP A 202 8.12 -1.51 -9.81
CA TRP A 202 6.72 -1.85 -9.53
C TRP A 202 6.04 -2.67 -10.64
N GLU A 203 6.40 -2.41 -11.89
CA GLU A 203 5.92 -3.20 -13.03
C GLU A 203 6.48 -4.63 -12.98
N GLU A 204 7.79 -4.77 -12.82
CA GLU A 204 8.48 -6.08 -12.80
C GLU A 204 8.12 -6.92 -11.57
N THR A 205 7.86 -6.29 -10.41
CA THR A 205 7.44 -6.97 -9.19
C THR A 205 5.94 -7.28 -9.14
N GLY A 206 5.15 -6.77 -10.10
CA GLY A 206 3.70 -6.98 -10.15
C GLY A 206 2.90 -6.11 -9.16
N VAL A 207 3.53 -5.15 -8.48
CA VAL A 207 2.87 -4.22 -7.55
C VAL A 207 1.77 -3.42 -8.25
N LEU A 208 1.96 -3.05 -9.52
CA LEU A 208 0.92 -2.33 -10.28
C LEU A 208 -0.36 -3.16 -10.48
N LYS A 209 -0.24 -4.48 -10.65
CA LYS A 209 -1.40 -5.39 -10.75
C LYS A 209 -2.11 -5.56 -9.41
N GLN A 210 -1.35 -5.63 -8.31
CA GLN A 210 -1.92 -5.64 -6.98
C GLN A 210 -2.66 -4.32 -6.68
N LEU A 211 -2.12 -3.19 -7.15
CA LEU A 211 -2.76 -1.89 -7.01
C LEU A 211 -4.09 -1.82 -7.74
N GLU A 212 -4.14 -2.30 -8.99
CA GLU A 212 -5.38 -2.41 -9.78
C GLU A 212 -6.45 -3.23 -9.05
N MET A 213 -6.05 -4.36 -8.44
CA MET A 213 -6.97 -5.22 -7.68
C MET A 213 -7.50 -4.58 -6.40
N ILE A 214 -6.69 -3.77 -5.71
CA ILE A 214 -7.04 -3.14 -4.43
C ILE A 214 -7.81 -1.83 -4.61
N ASP A 215 -7.35 -0.97 -5.52
CA ASP A 215 -7.91 0.35 -5.77
C ASP A 215 -7.80 0.70 -7.27
N GLU A 216 -8.82 0.28 -8.03
CA GLU A 216 -8.91 0.51 -9.47
C GLU A 216 -8.88 2.01 -9.83
N ASN A 217 -9.55 2.86 -9.03
CA ASN A 217 -9.55 4.30 -9.25
C ASN A 217 -8.14 4.88 -9.13
N LEU A 218 -7.39 4.42 -8.13
CA LEU A 218 -6.00 4.82 -7.92
C LEU A 218 -5.12 4.40 -9.10
N PHE A 219 -5.26 3.14 -9.52
CA PHE A 219 -4.54 2.61 -10.68
C PHE A 219 -4.84 3.40 -11.95
N ASP A 220 -6.10 3.70 -12.23
CA ASP A 220 -6.52 4.49 -13.39
C ASP A 220 -5.88 5.88 -13.40
N VAL A 221 -5.85 6.58 -12.26
CA VAL A 221 -5.23 7.92 -12.20
C VAL A 221 -3.74 7.85 -12.52
N ILE A 222 -3.03 6.83 -12.04
CA ILE A 222 -1.61 6.62 -12.32
C ILE A 222 -1.40 6.30 -13.81
N TRP A 223 -2.19 5.36 -14.34
CA TRP A 223 -2.04 4.87 -15.71
C TRP A 223 -2.44 5.91 -16.76
N TRP A 224 -3.55 6.62 -16.56
CA TRP A 224 -4.01 7.68 -17.47
C TRP A 224 -3.07 8.89 -17.47
N CYS A 225 -2.49 9.24 -16.32
CA CYS A 225 -1.49 10.30 -16.24
C CYS A 225 -0.22 9.93 -17.03
N ASN A 226 0.15 8.64 -17.06
CA ASN A 226 1.27 8.15 -17.84
C ASN A 226 0.97 8.13 -19.36
N LEU A 227 -0.23 7.68 -19.79
CA LEU A 227 -0.61 7.63 -21.21
C LEU A 227 -0.75 9.00 -21.86
N THR A 228 -1.22 10.01 -21.11
CA THR A 228 -1.36 11.38 -21.61
C THR A 228 -0.05 12.18 -21.60
N SER A 229 1.00 11.66 -20.94
CA SER A 229 2.33 12.30 -20.84
C SER A 229 3.31 11.91 -21.97
N GLY A 230 2.82 11.24 -23.02
CA GLY A 230 3.56 10.92 -24.25
C GLY A 230 4.14 12.12 -25.01
N ASN A 231 3.89 13.34 -24.56
CA ASN A 231 4.78 14.48 -24.73
C ASN A 231 4.48 15.48 -23.60
N SER A 232 5.52 15.86 -22.87
CA SER A 232 5.55 16.89 -21.80
C SER A 232 4.92 16.56 -20.43
N PHE A 233 5.82 16.32 -19.47
CA PHE A 233 5.59 16.31 -18.03
C PHE A 233 5.30 17.74 -17.56
N TRP A 234 4.04 18.18 -17.66
CA TRP A 234 3.62 19.50 -17.15
C TRP A 234 3.32 19.39 -15.65
N VAL A 235 4.32 19.74 -14.84
CA VAL A 235 4.11 20.13 -13.44
C VAL A 235 3.41 21.49 -13.46
N GLY A 236 2.12 21.48 -13.16
CA GLY A 236 1.34 22.69 -12.92
C GLY A 236 0.27 22.96 -13.97
N SER A 237 -0.98 22.90 -13.50
CA SER A 237 -2.18 23.41 -14.16
C SER A 237 -2.67 22.59 -15.36
N TRP A 238 -3.83 21.95 -15.21
CA TRP A 238 -4.61 21.22 -16.24
C TRP A 238 -4.24 19.74 -16.44
N CYS A 239 -4.67 18.88 -15.51
CA CYS A 239 -5.02 17.50 -15.85
C CYS A 239 -6.35 17.52 -16.63
N PRO A 240 -6.46 16.93 -17.83
CA PRO A 240 -7.70 16.88 -18.58
C PRO A 240 -8.62 15.78 -18.04
N CYS A 241 -9.07 15.89 -16.79
CA CYS A 241 -10.19 15.10 -16.26
C CYS A 241 -11.57 15.55 -16.83
N ARG A 242 -11.61 16.17 -18.02
CA ARG A 242 -12.86 16.45 -18.75
C ARG A 242 -13.27 15.22 -19.55
N GLY A 243 -13.72 14.17 -18.87
CA GLY A 243 -14.19 12.98 -19.58
C GLY A 243 -14.67 11.80 -18.76
N MET A 244 -14.35 11.71 -17.45
CA MET A 244 -14.97 10.70 -16.61
C MET A 244 -16.49 10.98 -16.47
N PRO A 245 -17.36 9.96 -16.61
CA PRO A 245 -18.78 10.12 -16.33
C PRO A 245 -18.94 10.49 -14.85
N ARG A 246 -19.18 11.77 -14.60
CA ARG A 246 -19.50 12.33 -13.29
C ARG A 246 -20.80 11.74 -12.79
N GLN A 247 -20.75 10.69 -11.98
CA GLN A 247 -21.81 10.47 -11.01
C GLN A 247 -21.61 11.46 -9.85
N GLY A 248 -22.28 12.61 -9.97
CA GLY A 248 -22.68 13.44 -8.83
C GLY A 248 -21.66 14.40 -8.23
N LEU A 249 -21.34 15.51 -8.92
CA LEU A 249 -21.19 16.80 -8.25
C LEU A 249 -21.28 17.96 -9.28
N PHE A 250 -22.32 18.77 -9.14
CA PHE A 250 -22.50 20.05 -9.83
C PHE A 250 -21.37 21.02 -9.45
N ILE A 251 -20.80 21.76 -10.42
CA ILE A 251 -20.38 23.17 -10.30
C ILE A 251 -20.02 23.70 -11.71
N LEU A 252 -20.64 24.84 -12.05
CA LEU A 252 -20.45 25.68 -13.23
C LEU A 252 -19.12 26.47 -13.16
N VAL A 253 -18.59 26.89 -14.33
CA VAL A 253 -18.22 28.30 -14.69
C VAL A 253 -16.95 28.42 -15.58
N PHE A 254 -17.23 28.89 -16.81
CA PHE A 254 -16.53 29.84 -17.71
C PHE A 254 -15.17 29.55 -18.40
N HIS A 255 -15.19 29.78 -19.73
CA HIS A 255 -14.09 29.78 -20.70
C HIS A 255 -13.24 31.06 -20.63
N ALA A 256 -11.93 30.94 -20.88
CA ALA A 256 -11.13 31.99 -21.50
C ALA A 256 -10.10 31.35 -22.45
N VAL A 257 -10.12 31.81 -23.71
CA VAL A 257 -9.26 31.40 -24.83
C VAL A 257 -7.99 32.25 -24.80
N VAL A 258 -6.81 31.63 -24.98
CA VAL A 258 -5.59 32.33 -25.41
C VAL A 258 -4.90 31.49 -26.49
N HIS A 259 -4.65 32.11 -27.64
CA HIS A 259 -4.03 31.53 -28.83
C HIS A 259 -2.51 31.82 -28.90
N THR A 260 -1.83 31.01 -29.73
CA THR A 260 -0.52 31.20 -30.40
C THR A 260 0.74 30.94 -29.56
N ASN A 261 1.86 30.40 -30.06
CA ASN A 261 2.31 29.79 -31.32
C ASN A 261 3.68 29.17 -30.96
N MET A 262 4.06 27.98 -31.45
CA MET A 262 5.48 27.67 -31.58
C MET A 262 5.73 26.61 -32.67
N GLU A 263 6.69 26.95 -33.51
CA GLU A 263 7.00 26.37 -34.81
C GLU A 263 7.71 25.01 -34.71
N THR A 264 7.66 24.33 -35.86
CA THR A 264 8.17 23.00 -36.22
C THR A 264 9.66 22.82 -35.98
N ASP A 265 10.06 21.65 -35.49
CA ASP A 265 11.30 20.99 -35.93
C ASP A 265 11.17 19.46 -35.84
N GLU A 266 11.48 18.81 -36.96
CA GLU A 266 11.40 17.38 -37.21
C GLU A 266 12.47 16.58 -36.46
N TRP A 267 12.11 15.45 -35.85
CA TRP A 267 13.08 14.43 -35.41
C TRP A 267 12.65 13.05 -35.92
N THR A 268 13.46 12.47 -36.81
CA THR A 268 13.29 11.09 -37.29
C THR A 268 14.10 10.12 -36.43
N PRO A 269 13.55 8.96 -36.01
CA PRO A 269 14.25 8.03 -35.13
C PRO A 269 15.18 7.09 -35.91
N LYS A 270 16.49 7.10 -35.59
CA LYS A 270 17.44 6.07 -36.05
C LYS A 270 17.35 4.82 -35.16
N ARG A 271 17.13 3.67 -35.81
CA ARG A 271 17.05 2.31 -35.25
C ARG A 271 18.31 1.94 -34.45
N ILE A 272 18.16 1.62 -33.16
CA ILE A 272 19.23 1.05 -32.34
C ILE A 272 19.25 -0.48 -32.54
N ARG A 273 20.41 -1.01 -32.92
CA ARG A 273 20.68 -2.46 -33.09
C ARG A 273 21.43 -2.94 -31.84
N LEU A 274 20.79 -3.78 -31.03
CA LEU A 274 21.41 -4.38 -29.84
C LEU A 274 22.36 -5.50 -30.26
N SER A 275 23.65 -5.39 -29.94
CA SER A 275 24.59 -6.51 -29.95
C SER A 275 24.72 -7.08 -28.55
N ARG A 276 24.41 -8.37 -28.39
CA ARG A 276 24.66 -9.15 -27.17
C ARG A 276 26.17 -9.31 -26.97
N HIS A 277 26.68 -8.99 -25.80
CA HIS A 277 27.97 -9.48 -25.33
C HIS A 277 27.74 -10.25 -24.03
N PHE A 278 27.99 -11.56 -24.11
CA PHE A 278 28.18 -12.45 -22.98
C PHE A 278 29.45 -12.03 -22.23
N TRP A 279 29.40 -12.04 -20.90
CA TRP A 279 30.60 -12.16 -20.07
C TRP A 279 30.47 -13.44 -19.26
N ASN A 280 31.39 -14.37 -19.54
CA ASN A 280 31.84 -15.39 -18.58
C ASN A 280 32.97 -14.77 -17.76
N ILE A 281 32.84 -14.79 -16.44
CA ILE A 281 33.73 -15.40 -15.42
C ILE A 281 33.02 -15.19 -14.08
#